data_AF-A0A2S4VH54-F1
#
_entry.id   AF-A0A2S4VH54-F1
#
_cell.length_a   1.000
_cell.length_b   1.000
_cell.length_c   1.000
_cell.angle_alpha   90.00
_cell.angle_beta   90.00
_cell.angle_gamma   90.00
#
_symmetry.space_group_name_H-M   'P 1'
#
loop_
_entity.id
_entity.type
_entity.pdbx_description
1 polymer ?
#
loop_
_entity_poly.entity_id
_entity_poly.type
_entity_poly.pdbx_seq_one_letter_code
_entity_poly.pdbx_strand_id
1 'polypeptide(L)'
;MQQPGLTRILQGTSKLQRQHRKYPRILSTKPIRVAICEAGPASFYSASRLFALNHQAIFDREIPIDLFARLPSPFSLIRCGVAPDHPEVKRAGKAI
;
A
#
# COMPACT_ATOMS: atom_id res chain seq x y z
N MET A 1 52.96 -28.37 4.67
CA MET A 1 52.59 -27.59 3.47
C MET A 1 51.60 -26.53 3.89
N GLN A 2 51.99 -25.25 3.76
CA GLN A 2 51.36 -24.06 4.32
C GLN A 2 50.66 -23.26 3.18
N GLN A 3 49.35 -22.98 3.34
CA GLN A 3 48.57 -21.79 2.90
C GLN A 3 48.49 -21.40 1.38
N PRO A 4 47.68 -20.39 0.97
CA PRO A 4 46.26 -20.05 1.26
C PRO A 4 45.48 -19.66 -0.04
N GLY A 5 44.14 -19.55 -0.04
CA GLY A 5 43.47 -18.83 -1.14
C GLY A 5 41.95 -19.01 -1.29
N LEU A 6 41.25 -17.86 -1.31
CA LEU A 6 39.97 -17.60 -1.98
C LEU A 6 38.66 -17.95 -1.22
N THR A 7 38.47 -17.19 -0.15
CA THR A 7 37.33 -16.27 0.05
C THR A 7 36.14 -16.36 -0.92
N ARG A 8 34.93 -16.42 -0.32
CA ARG A 8 33.70 -15.72 -0.74
C ARG A 8 33.02 -16.21 -2.04
N ILE A 9 32.25 -17.30 -1.91
CA ILE A 9 31.04 -17.50 -2.74
C ILE A 9 29.81 -17.45 -1.83
N LEU A 10 29.63 -16.29 -1.18
CA LEU A 10 28.30 -15.79 -0.84
C LEU A 10 27.92 -14.80 -1.95
N GLN A 11 27.49 -15.34 -3.08
CA GLN A 11 26.76 -14.59 -4.10
C GLN A 11 25.31 -15.07 -3.95
N GLY A 12 24.50 -14.49 -3.07
CA GLY A 12 24.11 -13.10 -3.23
C GLY A 12 23.25 -12.97 -4.49
N THR A 13 22.14 -13.71 -4.58
CA THR A 13 21.09 -13.48 -5.58
C THR A 13 20.32 -12.20 -5.24
N SER A 14 21.03 -11.08 -5.09
CA SER A 14 20.45 -9.74 -4.96
C SER A 14 20.16 -9.13 -6.33
N LYS A 15 19.84 -9.95 -7.33
CA LYS A 15 19.35 -9.50 -8.66
C LYS A 15 17.84 -9.27 -8.62
N LEU A 16 17.40 -8.50 -7.64
CA LEU A 16 16.17 -7.72 -7.68
C LEU A 16 16.48 -6.37 -7.04
N GLN A 17 17.57 -5.72 -7.48
CA GLN A 17 17.70 -4.28 -7.34
C GLN A 17 16.56 -3.65 -8.15
N ARG A 18 15.44 -3.44 -7.46
CA ARG A 18 14.30 -2.66 -7.91
C ARG A 18 14.84 -1.34 -8.45
N GLN A 19 14.83 -1.25 -9.77
CA GLN A 19 15.04 -0.04 -10.57
C GLN A 19 13.98 1.00 -10.18
N HIS A 20 14.14 1.63 -9.02
CA HIS A 20 13.16 2.58 -8.51
C HIS A 20 13.81 3.92 -8.19
N ARG A 21 13.58 4.82 -9.15
CA ARG A 21 13.33 6.26 -9.03
C ARG A 21 14.50 7.23 -9.24
N LYS A 22 14.31 8.02 -10.30
CA LYS A 22 15.02 9.23 -10.75
C LYS A 22 14.92 10.47 -9.81
N TYR A 23 14.39 10.36 -8.60
CA TYR A 23 14.15 11.52 -7.75
C TYR A 23 15.02 11.46 -6.48
N PRO A 24 15.78 12.52 -6.15
CA PRO A 24 16.57 12.54 -4.93
C PRO A 24 15.63 12.36 -3.74
N ARG A 25 16.00 11.45 -2.82
CA ARG A 25 15.34 11.38 -1.51
C ARG A 25 15.55 12.73 -0.85
N ILE A 26 14.53 13.58 -0.87
CA ILE A 26 14.42 14.64 0.12
C ILE A 26 14.34 13.88 1.46
N LEU A 27 15.43 13.91 2.24
CA LEU A 27 15.56 13.32 3.57
C LEU A 27 14.72 14.11 4.58
N SER A 28 13.46 14.39 4.22
CA SER A 28 12.47 14.93 5.13
C SER A 28 11.98 13.79 6.00
N THR A 29 12.13 13.95 7.32
CA THR A 29 11.57 13.05 8.34
C THR A 29 10.05 13.21 8.50
N LYS A 30 9.46 14.20 7.83
CA LYS A 30 8.01 14.47 7.93
C LYS A 30 7.20 13.34 7.27
N PRO A 31 6.05 12.97 7.86
CA PRO A 31 5.17 11.95 7.30
C PRO A 31 4.62 12.37 5.92
N ILE A 32 4.35 11.37 5.07
CA ILE A 32 3.68 11.60 3.78
C ILE A 32 2.18 11.50 4.05
N ARG A 33 1.48 12.63 4.05
CA ARG A 33 0.02 12.62 4.22
C ARG A 33 -0.67 12.32 2.91
N VAL A 34 -1.58 11.36 2.93
CA VAL A 34 -2.36 10.96 1.76
C VAL A 34 -3.83 11.23 2.04
N ALA A 35 -4.44 12.10 1.23
CA ALA A 35 -5.88 12.29 1.21
C ALA A 35 -6.48 11.45 0.08
N ILE A 36 -7.44 10.60 0.40
CA ILE A 36 -8.22 9.83 -0.57
C ILE A 36 -9.62 10.44 -0.63
N CYS A 37 -10.00 10.95 -1.80
CA CYS A 37 -11.33 11.47 -2.05
C CYS A 37 -12.25 10.33 -2.51
N GLU A 38 -13.41 10.22 -1.87
CA GLU A 38 -14.41 9.15 -1.94
C GLU A 38 -14.13 7.92 -1.05
N ALA A 39 -15.20 7.30 -0.54
CA ALA A 39 -15.19 6.09 0.29
C ALA A 39 -15.82 4.89 -0.45
N GLY A 40 -15.38 4.65 -1.69
CA GLY A 40 -15.80 3.51 -2.51
C GLY A 40 -14.80 2.35 -2.49
N PRO A 41 -15.08 1.25 -3.22
CA PRO A 41 -14.21 0.07 -3.27
C PRO A 41 -12.76 0.42 -3.64
N ALA A 42 -12.56 1.24 -4.67
CA ALA A 42 -11.24 1.65 -5.14
C ALA A 42 -10.43 2.39 -4.05
N SER A 43 -11.09 3.27 -3.31
CA SER A 43 -10.49 4.03 -2.21
C SER A 43 -10.09 3.10 -1.07
N PHE A 44 -10.97 2.18 -0.70
CA PHE A 44 -10.73 1.19 0.34
C PHE A 44 -9.60 0.21 -0.03
N TYR A 45 -9.51 -0.25 -1.28
CA TYR A 45 -8.38 -1.05 -1.76
C TYR A 45 -7.06 -0.27 -1.70
N SER A 46 -7.09 0.99 -2.11
CA SER A 46 -5.91 1.86 -2.09
C SER A 46 -5.45 2.11 -0.66
N ALA A 47 -6.37 2.44 0.24
CA ALA A 47 -6.12 2.64 1.67
C ALA A 47 -5.56 1.36 2.32
N SER A 48 -6.19 0.22 2.09
CA SER A 48 -5.74 -1.09 2.60
C SER A 48 -4.31 -1.40 2.15
N ARG A 49 -3.99 -1.16 0.87
CA ARG A 49 -2.63 -1.40 0.37
C ARG A 49 -1.61 -0.46 0.98
N LEU A 50 -1.92 0.84 1.09
CA LEU A 50 -1.04 1.81 1.72
C LEU A 50 -0.82 1.49 3.20
N PHE A 51 -1.87 1.09 3.91
CA PHE A 51 -1.81 0.66 5.30
C PHE A 51 -0.91 -0.57 5.48
N ALA A 52 -1.07 -1.59 4.64
CA ALA A 52 -0.22 -2.78 4.66
C ALA A 52 1.26 -2.45 4.39
N LEU A 53 1.54 -1.55 3.43
CA LEU A 53 2.91 -1.12 3.12
C LEU A 53 3.53 -0.30 4.26
N ASN A 54 2.72 0.51 4.96
CA ASN A 54 3.14 1.24 6.15
C ASN A 54 3.52 0.27 7.29
N HIS A 55 2.70 -0.75 7.53
CA HIS A 55 2.98 -1.81 8.51
C HIS A 55 4.23 -2.63 8.17
N GLN A 56 4.49 -2.89 6.88
CA GLN A 56 5.66 -3.63 6.42
C GLN A 56 6.95 -2.79 6.42
N ALA A 57 6.91 -1.54 6.90
CA ALA A 57 8.04 -0.61 6.89
C ALA A 57 8.74 -0.49 5.52
N ILE A 58 7.97 -0.64 4.42
CA ILE A 58 8.49 -0.52 3.05
C ILE A 58 8.88 0.92 2.73
N PHE A 59 8.22 1.87 3.40
CA PHE A 59 8.54 3.28 3.36
C PHE A 59 9.30 3.68 4.61
N ASP A 60 10.37 4.45 4.45
CA ASP A 60 11.13 5.05 5.55
C ASP A 60 10.37 6.13 6.33
N ARG A 61 9.09 6.34 6.02
CA ARG A 61 8.25 7.41 6.58
C ARG A 61 6.84 6.90 6.83
N GLU A 62 6.24 7.36 7.91
CA GLU A 62 4.82 7.14 8.18
C GLU A 62 3.95 7.75 7.08
N ILE A 63 2.88 7.03 6.75
CA ILE A 63 1.88 7.45 5.78
C ILE A 63 0.51 7.51 6.46
N PRO A 64 0.16 8.61 7.15
CA PRO A 64 -1.20 8.84 7.60
C PRO A 64 -2.12 9.01 6.39
N ILE A 65 -3.29 8.36 6.45
CA ILE A 65 -4.27 8.30 5.37
C ILE A 65 -5.58 8.92 5.89
N ASP A 66 -6.03 9.97 5.22
CA ASP A 66 -7.31 10.62 5.47
C ASP A 66 -8.28 10.24 4.34
N LEU A 67 -9.44 9.69 4.71
CA LEU A 67 -10.49 9.30 3.77
C LEU A 67 -11.63 10.33 3.82
N PHE A 68 -11.90 11.00 2.70
CA PHE A 68 -12.96 11.99 2.58
C PHE A 68 -14.11 11.43 1.76
N ALA A 69 -15.35 11.63 2.20
CA ALA A 69 -16.52 11.22 1.44
C ALA A 69 -17.60 12.29 1.50
N ARG A 70 -18.29 12.50 0.37
CA ARG A 70 -19.43 13.42 0.32
C ARG A 70 -20.64 12.92 1.13
N LEU A 71 -20.85 11.61 1.16
CA LEU A 71 -21.95 10.99 1.91
C LEU A 71 -21.44 10.52 3.28
N PRO A 72 -22.24 10.63 4.37
CA PRO A 72 -21.85 10.12 5.69
C PRO A 72 -21.62 8.61 5.72
N SER A 73 -22.22 7.91 4.76
CA SER A 73 -22.14 6.45 4.66
C SER A 73 -21.05 5.99 3.70
N PRO A 74 -20.18 5.06 4.11
CA PRO A 74 -19.17 4.49 3.24
C PRO A 74 -19.76 3.54 2.19
N PHE A 75 -18.88 2.99 1.36
CA PHE A 75 -19.11 1.96 0.35
C PHE A 75 -19.81 2.38 -0.95
N SER A 76 -20.13 3.67 -1.11
CA SER A 76 -20.57 4.28 -2.38
C SER A 76 -21.47 3.35 -3.22
N LEU A 77 -21.03 2.93 -4.41
CA LEU A 77 -21.78 2.07 -5.32
C LEU A 77 -22.13 0.69 -4.75
N ILE A 78 -21.31 0.10 -3.86
CA ILE A 78 -21.68 -1.16 -3.19
C ILE A 78 -22.96 -0.96 -2.37
N ARG A 79 -23.13 0.22 -1.75
CA ARG A 79 -24.31 0.55 -0.97
C ARG A 79 -25.48 1.00 -1.83
N CYS A 80 -25.24 2.00 -2.69
CA CYS A 80 -26.28 2.75 -3.39
C CYS A 80 -26.52 2.31 -4.84
N GLY A 81 -25.59 1.57 -5.45
CA GLY A 81 -25.65 1.17 -6.86
C GLY A 81 -26.00 -0.31 -7.06
N VAL A 82 -25.48 -1.20 -6.22
CA VAL A 82 -25.80 -2.63 -6.29
C VAL A 82 -27.29 -2.84 -5.97
N ALA A 83 -27.96 -3.54 -6.88
CA ALA A 83 -29.38 -3.84 -6.78
C ALA A 83 -29.70 -4.61 -5.48
N PRO A 84 -30.89 -4.39 -4.88
CA PRO A 84 -31.24 -4.95 -3.58
C PRO A 84 -31.37 -6.48 -3.57
N ASP A 85 -31.65 -7.06 -4.73
CA ASP A 85 -31.78 -8.50 -5.01
C ASP A 85 -30.43 -9.22 -5.19
N HIS A 86 -29.32 -8.48 -5.23
CA HIS A 86 -27.96 -9.04 -5.35
C HIS A 86 -27.13 -8.82 -4.06
N PRO A 87 -27.55 -9.40 -2.92
CA PRO A 87 -26.89 -9.19 -1.64
C PRO A 87 -25.45 -9.75 -1.61
N GLU A 88 -25.13 -10.74 -2.44
CA GLU A 88 -23.80 -11.34 -2.55
C GLU A 88 -22.76 -10.33 -3.03
N VAL A 89 -23.09 -9.46 -3.98
CA VAL A 89 -22.19 -8.40 -4.47
C VAL A 89 -22.00 -7.32 -3.39
N LYS A 90 -23.02 -7.06 -2.56
CA LYS A 90 -22.90 -6.14 -1.41
C LYS A 90 -21.94 -6.62 -0.33
N ARG A 91 -21.67 -7.94 -0.26
CA ARG A 91 -20.70 -8.51 0.71
C ARG A 91 -19.28 -8.02 0.47
N ALA A 92 -18.95 -7.56 -0.74
CA ALA A 92 -17.64 -6.97 -1.03
C ALA A 92 -17.30 -5.80 -0.09
N GLY A 93 -18.29 -5.02 0.37
CA GLY A 93 -18.07 -3.93 1.32
C GLY A 93 -17.83 -4.40 2.77
N LYS A 94 -18.21 -5.63 3.12
CA LYS A 94 -17.96 -6.20 4.46
C LYS A 94 -16.54 -6.78 4.62
N ALA A 95 -15.90 -7.11 3.50
CA ALA A 95 -14.60 -7.79 3.48
C ALA A 95 -13.41 -6.84 3.42
N ILE A 96 -13.65 -5.53 3.42
CA ILE A 96 -12.62 -4.49 3.42
C ILE A 96 -12.61 -3.79 4.77
#